data_AF-A0A6N1VHC8-F1
#
_entry.id   AF-A0A6N1VHC8-F1
#
_cell.length_a   1.000
_cell.length_b   1.000
_cell.length_c   1.000
_cell.angle_alpha   90.00
_cell.angle_beta   90.00
_cell.angle_gamma   90.00
#
_symmetry.space_group_name_H-M   'P 1'
#
loop_
_entity.id
_entity.type
_entity.pdbx_description
1 polymer ?
#
loop_
_entity_poly.entity_id
_entity_poly.type
_entity_poly.pdbx_seq_one_letter_code
_entity_poly.pdbx_strand_id
1 'polypeptide(L)'
;MNERTRLRQQDFWTALTLIAVSGFFLFKTSEIPFFQANAAGVESGRWYNSAALVPYGIFAAILLLGVMLLVTAIRQGGTPDAGQFRSVVAWMRSDSVQRMAAGALVMLAYIFALVPRVDFILSSALVLLALIYGFHETRLRATRIALLVVLVPSVYALAAHLPRSEWNAHHDDDWLTLAAFVALTLVMYVEIRRAGRRPDAYLKIAPVIAVAVPILLIIAMAFGFRQNVPNRTGLVFQKIEYHYYVTIKPWLAGKDGR
;
A
#
# COMPACT_ATOMS: atom_id res chain seq x y z
N MET A 1 15.37 -3.07 -37.11
CA MET A 1 16.15 -3.04 -35.85
C MET A 1 16.23 -4.47 -35.32
N ASN A 2 17.42 -4.96 -34.99
CA ASN A 2 17.59 -6.35 -34.55
C ASN A 2 16.94 -6.55 -33.16
N GLU A 3 16.27 -7.68 -32.94
CA GLU A 3 15.47 -7.92 -31.73
C GLU A 3 16.32 -7.88 -30.45
N ARG A 4 17.57 -8.35 -30.54
CA ARG A 4 18.56 -8.24 -29.44
C ARG A 4 18.83 -6.79 -29.06
N THR A 5 19.03 -5.90 -30.03
CA THR A 5 19.30 -4.48 -29.77
C THR A 5 18.11 -3.82 -29.09
N ARG A 6 16.88 -4.17 -29.49
CA ARG A 6 15.65 -3.69 -28.86
C ARG A 6 15.55 -4.12 -27.39
N LEU A 7 15.87 -5.38 -27.08
CA LEU A 7 15.88 -5.88 -25.71
C LEU A 7 16.94 -5.16 -24.85
N ARG A 8 18.14 -4.92 -25.41
CA ARG A 8 19.20 -4.17 -24.69
C ARG A 8 18.87 -2.71 -24.43
N GLN A 9 18.08 -2.10 -25.31
CA GLN A 9 17.56 -0.76 -25.06
C GLN A 9 16.48 -0.73 -23.97
N GLN A 10 15.67 -1.78 -23.82
CA GLN A 10 14.74 -1.91 -22.69
C GLN A 10 15.48 -2.14 -21.38
N ASP A 11 16.55 -2.95 -21.41
CA ASP A 11 17.45 -3.16 -20.28
C ASP A 11 18.03 -1.81 -19.80
N PHE A 12 18.47 -0.95 -20.71
CA PHE A 12 18.99 0.38 -20.36
C PHE A 12 18.02 1.21 -19.50
N TRP A 13 16.75 1.31 -19.91
CA TRP A 13 15.72 2.05 -19.16
C TRP A 13 15.36 1.37 -17.83
N THR A 14 15.31 0.04 -17.84
CA THR A 14 15.04 -0.75 -16.64
C THR A 14 16.14 -0.53 -15.60
N ALA A 15 17.40 -0.59 -16.01
CA ALA A 15 18.55 -0.32 -15.16
C ALA A 15 18.50 1.09 -14.57
N LEU A 16 18.22 2.12 -15.38
CA LEU A 16 18.13 3.50 -14.90
C LEU A 16 17.04 3.65 -13.83
N THR A 17 15.89 3.01 -14.04
CA THR A 17 14.79 3.01 -13.06
C THR A 17 15.19 2.30 -11.77
N LEU A 18 15.81 1.12 -11.86
CA LEU A 18 16.28 0.37 -10.70
C LEU A 18 17.33 1.14 -9.90
N ILE A 19 18.28 1.80 -10.57
CA ILE A 19 19.31 2.64 -9.95
C ILE A 19 18.66 3.83 -9.23
N ALA A 20 17.74 4.53 -9.88
CA ALA A 20 17.07 5.68 -9.28
C ALA A 20 16.25 5.28 -8.04
N VAL A 21 15.44 4.21 -8.14
CA VAL A 21 14.59 3.73 -7.05
C VAL A 21 15.42 3.19 -5.89
N SER A 22 16.41 2.33 -6.15
CA SER A 22 17.27 1.80 -5.08
C SER A 22 18.11 2.91 -4.43
N GLY A 23 18.65 3.85 -5.21
CA GLY A 23 19.36 5.01 -4.69
C GLY A 23 18.49 5.86 -3.76
N PHE A 24 17.24 6.12 -4.16
CA PHE A 24 16.27 6.84 -3.32
C PHE A 24 15.99 6.09 -2.01
N PHE A 25 15.73 4.78 -2.07
CA PHE A 25 15.45 4.01 -0.86
C PHE A 25 16.67 3.83 0.04
N LEU A 26 17.87 3.70 -0.51
CA LEU A 26 19.11 3.70 0.27
C LEU A 26 19.31 5.03 0.99
N PHE A 27 19.06 6.15 0.29
CA PHE A 27 19.08 7.47 0.90
C PHE A 27 18.07 7.57 2.05
N LYS A 28 16.81 7.15 1.85
CA LYS A 28 15.81 7.16 2.93
C LYS A 28 16.13 6.20 4.08
N THR A 29 16.71 5.05 3.78
CA THR A 29 17.14 4.10 4.82
C THR A 29 18.29 4.67 5.65
N SER A 30 19.10 5.56 5.08
CA SER A 30 20.17 6.26 5.82
C SER A 30 19.69 7.24 6.90
N GLU A 31 18.42 7.62 6.86
CA GLU A 31 17.79 8.40 7.94
C GLU A 31 17.49 7.54 9.19
N ILE A 32 17.52 6.20 9.08
CA ILE A 32 17.28 5.29 10.21
C ILE A 32 18.61 5.05 10.95
N PRO A 33 18.66 5.22 12.29
CA PRO A 33 19.89 5.02 13.04
C PRO A 33 20.33 3.54 12.98
N PHE A 34 21.43 3.30 12.27
CA PHE A 34 21.92 1.94 12.02
C PHE A 34 22.80 1.39 13.16
N PHE A 35 23.61 2.25 13.76
CA PHE A 35 24.60 1.85 14.77
C PHE A 35 24.20 2.17 16.21
N GLN A 36 23.12 2.92 16.42
CA GLN A 36 22.71 3.39 17.75
C GLN A 36 21.17 3.44 17.85
N ALA A 37 20.56 2.34 18.28
CA ALA A 37 19.16 2.37 18.72
C ALA A 37 19.12 2.44 20.25
N ASN A 38 19.05 3.66 20.79
CA ASN A 38 18.67 3.87 22.19
C ASN A 38 17.14 3.84 22.26
N ALA A 39 16.57 2.70 22.61
CA ALA A 39 15.15 2.61 22.96
C ALA A 39 15.00 2.69 24.48
N ALA A 40 14.21 3.66 24.96
CA ALA A 40 13.76 3.75 26.35
C ALA A 40 14.88 3.75 27.43
N GLY A 41 16.04 4.37 27.15
CA GLY A 41 17.13 4.51 28.13
C GLY A 41 17.99 3.26 28.31
N VAL A 42 17.84 2.24 27.45
CA VAL A 42 18.69 1.05 27.41
C VAL A 42 19.37 0.98 26.04
N GLU A 43 20.71 0.85 26.01
CA GLU A 43 21.47 0.53 24.80
C GLU A 43 21.01 -0.84 24.28
N SER A 44 20.11 -0.85 23.31
CA SER A 44 19.38 -2.06 22.91
C SER A 44 19.64 -2.49 21.46
N GLY A 45 20.41 -1.75 20.67
CA GLY A 45 20.63 -2.10 19.27
C GLY A 45 22.08 -1.99 18.80
N ARG A 46 22.75 -3.14 18.70
CA ARG A 46 23.88 -3.33 17.76
C ARG A 46 23.34 -3.36 16.31
N TRP A 47 24.21 -3.12 15.33
CA TRP A 47 23.86 -3.02 13.89
C TRP A 47 23.00 -4.18 13.35
N TYR A 48 23.15 -5.40 13.88
CA TYR A 48 22.41 -6.57 13.44
C TYR A 48 20.93 -6.59 13.86
N ASN A 49 20.54 -5.78 14.85
CA ASN A 49 19.14 -5.60 15.27
C ASN A 49 18.48 -4.40 14.61
N SER A 50 19.20 -3.67 13.74
CA SER A 50 18.64 -2.49 13.08
C SER A 50 17.59 -2.89 12.05
N ALA A 51 16.40 -2.27 12.13
CA ALA A 51 15.35 -2.41 11.13
C ALA A 51 15.79 -1.97 9.72
N ALA A 52 16.89 -1.21 9.60
CA ALA A 52 17.46 -0.77 8.34
C ALA A 52 18.33 -1.82 7.63
N LEU A 53 18.77 -2.89 8.32
CA LEU A 53 19.66 -3.91 7.74
C LEU A 53 19.07 -4.58 6.50
N VAL A 54 17.80 -4.98 6.57
CA VAL A 54 17.11 -5.65 5.47
C VAL A 54 16.90 -4.71 4.28
N PRO A 55 16.34 -3.48 4.45
CA PRO A 55 16.28 -2.50 3.38
C PRO A 55 17.65 -2.24 2.72
N TYR A 56 18.71 -2.05 3.52
CA TYR A 56 20.05 -1.84 2.96
C TYR A 56 20.51 -3.00 2.09
N GLY A 57 20.36 -4.24 2.55
CA GLY A 57 20.76 -5.42 1.79
C GLY A 57 20.01 -5.53 0.46
N ILE A 58 18.68 -5.39 0.48
CA ILE A 58 17.83 -5.53 -0.71
C ILE A 58 18.14 -4.40 -1.71
N PHE A 59 18.12 -3.14 -1.27
CA PHE A 59 18.30 -2.02 -2.19
C PHE A 59 19.75 -1.91 -2.68
N ALA A 60 20.76 -2.29 -1.89
CA ALA A 60 22.14 -2.37 -2.37
C ALA A 60 22.30 -3.45 -3.44
N ALA A 61 21.70 -4.63 -3.27
CA ALA A 61 21.72 -5.69 -4.28
C ALA A 61 21.03 -5.25 -5.57
N ILE A 62 19.86 -4.60 -5.47
CA ILE A 62 19.15 -4.05 -6.64
C ILE A 62 19.98 -2.97 -7.33
N LEU A 63 20.63 -2.08 -6.57
CA LEU A 63 21.51 -1.05 -7.14
C LEU A 63 22.66 -1.68 -7.92
N LEU A 64 23.34 -2.68 -7.34
CA LEU A 64 24.43 -3.40 -8.00
C LEU A 64 23.96 -4.08 -9.29
N LEU A 65 22.85 -4.81 -9.22
CA LEU A 65 22.25 -5.46 -10.40
C LEU A 65 21.85 -4.42 -11.47
N GLY A 66 21.26 -3.30 -11.06
CA GLY A 66 20.91 -2.19 -11.94
C GLY A 66 22.14 -1.62 -12.65
N VAL A 67 23.23 -1.37 -11.93
CA VAL A 67 24.50 -0.92 -12.50
C VAL A 67 25.09 -1.95 -13.46
N MET A 68 25.12 -3.24 -13.10
CA MET A 68 25.61 -4.30 -13.98
C MET A 68 24.78 -4.42 -15.26
N LEU A 69 23.46 -4.27 -15.15
CA LEU A 69 22.54 -4.30 -16.28
C LEU A 69 22.72 -3.08 -17.19
N LEU A 70 22.96 -1.89 -16.62
CA LEU A 70 23.30 -0.67 -17.37
C LEU A 70 24.61 -0.83 -18.13
N VAL A 71 25.67 -1.32 -17.47
CA VAL A 71 26.98 -1.52 -18.10
C VAL A 71 26.87 -2.52 -19.25
N THR A 72 26.16 -3.63 -19.04
CA THR A 72 25.90 -4.63 -20.08
C THR A 72 25.12 -4.05 -21.24
N ALA A 73 24.06 -3.28 -20.97
CA ALA A 73 23.24 -2.65 -22.00
C ALA A 73 24.07 -1.67 -22.85
N ILE A 74 24.88 -0.81 -22.22
CA ILE A 74 25.76 0.14 -22.93
C ILE A 74 26.80 -0.60 -23.78
N ARG A 75 27.49 -1.59 -23.21
CA ARG A 75 28.51 -2.38 -23.93
C ARG A 75 27.96 -3.13 -25.14
N GLN A 76 26.68 -3.51 -25.11
CA GLN A 76 26.02 -4.23 -26.19
C GLN A 76 25.25 -3.31 -27.16
N GLY A 77 25.50 -1.99 -27.12
CA GLY A 77 24.89 -1.03 -28.03
C GLY A 77 23.41 -0.74 -27.75
N GLY A 78 22.97 -0.89 -26.50
CA GLY A 78 21.61 -0.62 -26.03
C GLY A 78 21.30 0.86 -25.77
N THR A 79 22.14 1.80 -26.23
CA THR A 79 21.88 3.23 -26.04
C THR A 79 20.61 3.62 -26.81
N PRO A 80 19.64 4.33 -26.19
CA PRO A 80 18.39 4.68 -26.86
C PRO A 80 18.59 5.72 -27.98
N ASP A 81 17.96 5.49 -29.12
CA ASP A 81 17.84 6.50 -30.18
C ASP A 81 16.62 7.42 -29.95
N ALA A 82 16.61 8.61 -30.55
CA ALA A 82 15.54 9.61 -30.40
C ALA A 82 14.13 9.09 -30.77
N GLY A 83 14.01 8.12 -31.69
CA GLY A 83 12.74 7.48 -32.05
C GLY A 83 12.14 6.63 -30.92
N GLN A 84 12.98 6.14 -30.00
CA GLN A 84 12.56 5.27 -28.93
C GLN A 84 11.90 6.04 -27.78
N PHE A 85 12.34 7.27 -27.53
CA PHE A 85 11.69 8.16 -26.56
C PHE A 85 10.21 8.38 -26.90
N ARG A 86 9.88 8.53 -28.20
CA ARG A 86 8.48 8.61 -28.65
C ARG A 86 7.71 7.30 -28.38
N SER A 87 8.32 6.14 -28.57
CA SER A 87 7.70 4.85 -28.28
C SER A 87 7.48 4.62 -26.78
N VAL A 88 8.39 5.12 -25.93
CA VAL A 88 8.25 5.09 -24.46
C VAL A 88 7.11 6.00 -24.03
N VAL A 89 7.01 7.21 -24.58
CA VAL A 89 5.89 8.13 -24.31
C VAL A 89 4.56 7.54 -24.77
N ALA A 90 4.53 6.86 -25.93
CA ALA A 90 3.32 6.17 -26.41
C ALA A 90 2.94 4.99 -25.48
N TRP A 91 3.92 4.21 -25.03
CA TRP A 91 3.71 3.14 -24.06
C TRP A 91 3.23 3.66 -22.70
N MET A 92 3.77 4.79 -22.22
CA MET A 92 3.30 5.45 -20.99
C MET A 92 1.82 5.86 -21.05
N ARG A 93 1.30 6.10 -22.25
CA ARG A 93 -0.12 6.42 -22.46
C ARG A 93 -1.02 5.19 -22.59
N SER A 94 -0.46 3.98 -22.66
CA SER A 94 -1.23 2.74 -22.78
C SER A 94 -2.09 2.47 -21.54
N ASP A 95 -3.21 1.79 -21.74
CA ASP A 95 -4.13 1.41 -20.66
C ASP A 95 -3.44 0.58 -19.58
N SER A 96 -2.49 -0.28 -19.96
CA SER A 96 -1.70 -1.09 -19.03
C SER A 96 -0.88 -0.22 -18.08
N VAL A 97 -0.20 0.81 -18.60
CA VAL A 97 0.59 1.73 -17.77
C VAL A 97 -0.33 2.62 -16.93
N GLN A 98 -1.45 3.09 -17.47
CA GLN A 98 -2.44 3.84 -16.69
C GLN A 98 -2.98 3.03 -15.50
N ARG A 99 -3.28 1.74 -15.71
CA ARG A 99 -3.69 0.85 -14.62
C ARG A 99 -2.57 0.63 -13.61
N MET A 100 -1.35 0.35 -14.07
CA MET A 100 -0.19 0.22 -13.17
C MET A 100 0.01 1.49 -12.32
N ALA A 101 -0.07 2.67 -12.94
CA ALA A 101 0.03 3.95 -12.27
C ALA A 101 -1.12 4.17 -11.27
N ALA A 102 -2.35 3.78 -11.63
CA ALA A 102 -3.49 3.84 -10.73
C ALA A 102 -3.30 2.95 -9.49
N GLY A 103 -2.78 1.73 -9.67
CA GLY A 103 -2.47 0.82 -8.57
C GLY A 103 -1.38 1.38 -7.65
N ALA A 104 -0.30 1.91 -8.24
CA ALA A 104 0.76 2.58 -7.49
C ALA A 104 0.22 3.78 -6.70
N LEU A 105 -0.64 4.60 -7.31
CA LEU A 105 -1.24 5.77 -6.67
C LEU A 105 -2.20 5.37 -5.54
N VAL A 106 -3.00 4.31 -5.71
CA VAL A 106 -3.82 3.72 -4.62
C VAL A 106 -2.93 3.30 -3.45
N MET A 107 -1.81 2.63 -3.70
CA MET A 107 -0.88 2.22 -2.66
C MET A 107 -0.20 3.39 -1.95
N LEU A 108 0.23 4.41 -2.71
CA LEU A 108 0.80 5.64 -2.13
C LEU A 108 -0.23 6.37 -1.26
N ALA A 109 -1.46 6.52 -1.75
CA ALA A 109 -2.55 7.14 -1.01
C ALA A 109 -2.89 6.35 0.27
N TYR A 110 -2.91 5.02 0.19
CA TYR A 110 -3.08 4.16 1.35
C TYR A 110 -1.98 4.38 2.40
N ILE A 111 -0.71 4.27 2.01
CA ILE A 111 0.43 4.32 2.93
C ILE A 111 0.61 5.71 3.56
N PHE A 112 0.51 6.77 2.76
CA PHE A 112 0.87 8.12 3.21
C PHE A 112 -0.32 8.94 3.72
N ALA A 113 -1.55 8.63 3.30
CA ALA A 113 -2.73 9.39 3.70
C ALA A 113 -3.66 8.60 4.62
N LEU A 114 -4.07 7.39 4.20
CA LEU A 114 -5.10 6.64 4.92
C LEU A 114 -4.55 5.97 6.19
N VAL A 115 -3.50 5.16 6.10
CA VAL A 115 -2.94 4.40 7.24
C VAL A 115 -2.57 5.28 8.44
N PRO A 116 -1.96 6.47 8.28
CA PRO A 116 -1.57 7.28 9.42
C PRO A 116 -2.75 7.87 10.19
N ARG A 117 -3.92 8.03 9.54
CA ARG A 117 -4.99 8.87 10.05
C ARG A 117 -6.35 8.19 10.17
N VAL A 118 -6.68 7.29 9.26
CA VAL A 118 -7.94 6.55 9.26
C VAL A 118 -7.79 5.25 10.04
N ASP A 119 -8.87 4.78 10.66
CA ASP A 119 -8.97 3.42 11.20
C ASP A 119 -8.38 2.39 10.21
N PHE A 120 -7.42 1.59 10.68
CA PHE A 120 -6.71 0.64 9.83
C PHE A 120 -7.65 -0.37 9.16
N ILE A 121 -8.72 -0.79 9.85
CA ILE A 121 -9.71 -1.73 9.29
C ILE A 121 -10.44 -1.07 8.14
N LEU A 122 -10.93 0.16 8.33
CA LEU A 122 -11.68 0.88 7.30
C LEU A 122 -10.82 1.22 6.09
N SER A 123 -9.62 1.75 6.31
CA SER A 123 -8.68 2.08 5.23
C SER A 123 -8.26 0.84 4.45
N SER A 124 -7.91 -0.25 5.15
CA SER A 124 -7.57 -1.53 4.52
C SER A 124 -8.76 -2.11 3.76
N ALA A 125 -9.97 -2.05 4.31
CA ALA A 125 -11.18 -2.56 3.65
C ALA A 125 -11.50 -1.78 2.37
N LEU A 126 -11.40 -0.45 2.40
CA LEU A 126 -11.57 0.38 1.22
C LEU A 126 -10.55 0.02 0.13
N VAL A 127 -9.28 -0.10 0.50
CA VAL A 127 -8.21 -0.39 -0.47
C VAL A 127 -8.31 -1.81 -1.01
N LEU A 128 -8.58 -2.80 -0.16
CA LEU A 128 -8.80 -4.18 -0.60
C LEU A 128 -9.98 -4.28 -1.57
N LEU A 129 -11.11 -3.63 -1.25
CA LEU A 129 -12.25 -3.59 -2.14
C LEU A 129 -11.91 -2.89 -3.47
N ALA A 130 -11.19 -1.77 -3.42
CA ALA A 130 -10.73 -1.05 -4.61
C ALA A 130 -9.80 -1.89 -5.48
N LEU A 131 -8.91 -2.69 -4.88
CA LEU A 131 -8.03 -3.60 -5.60
C LEU A 131 -8.83 -4.76 -6.22
N ILE A 132 -9.71 -5.42 -5.46
CA ILE A 132 -10.53 -6.52 -5.98
C ILE A 132 -11.45 -6.03 -7.09
N TYR A 133 -12.22 -4.97 -6.88
CA TYR A 133 -13.14 -4.47 -7.89
C TYR A 133 -12.45 -3.80 -9.07
N GLY A 134 -11.49 -2.90 -8.79
CA GLY A 134 -10.89 -2.03 -9.80
C GLY A 134 -9.85 -2.72 -10.67
N PHE A 135 -9.24 -3.82 -10.21
CA PHE A 135 -8.11 -4.45 -10.88
C PHE A 135 -8.32 -5.91 -11.27
N HIS A 136 -9.38 -6.58 -10.77
CA HIS A 136 -9.65 -7.98 -11.13
C HIS A 136 -9.87 -8.16 -12.64
N GLU A 137 -10.71 -7.33 -13.24
CA GLU A 137 -10.92 -7.33 -14.70
C GLU A 137 -10.12 -6.20 -15.37
N THR A 138 -9.81 -6.36 -16.65
CA THR A 138 -9.14 -5.34 -17.48
C THR A 138 -10.03 -4.15 -17.86
N ARG A 139 -11.01 -3.80 -17.00
CA ARG A 139 -11.97 -2.72 -17.20
C ARG A 139 -11.42 -1.39 -16.68
N LEU A 140 -10.96 -0.52 -17.58
CA LEU A 140 -10.40 0.78 -17.23
C LEU A 140 -11.36 1.68 -16.44
N ARG A 141 -12.67 1.57 -16.70
CA ARG A 141 -13.71 2.29 -15.95
C ARG A 141 -13.72 1.90 -14.47
N ALA A 142 -13.69 0.60 -14.15
CA ALA A 142 -13.66 0.11 -12.78
C ALA A 142 -12.38 0.57 -12.07
N THR A 143 -11.23 0.52 -12.76
CA THR A 143 -9.95 1.03 -12.25
C THR A 143 -10.03 2.53 -11.89
N ARG A 144 -10.61 3.36 -12.78
CA ARG A 144 -10.76 4.80 -12.53
C ARG A 144 -11.70 5.10 -11.36
N ILE A 145 -12.81 4.38 -11.26
CA ILE A 145 -13.74 4.50 -10.13
C ILE A 145 -13.04 4.13 -8.83
N ALA A 146 -12.38 2.97 -8.79
CA ALA A 146 -11.64 2.52 -7.61
C ALA A 146 -10.57 3.53 -7.18
N LEU A 147 -9.80 4.06 -8.14
CA LEU A 147 -8.80 5.09 -7.89
C LEU A 147 -9.43 6.35 -7.29
N LEU A 148 -10.49 6.88 -7.90
CA LEU A 148 -11.15 8.10 -7.43
C LEU A 148 -11.73 7.93 -6.03
N VAL A 149 -12.38 6.79 -5.77
CA VAL A 149 -13.02 6.53 -4.47
C VAL A 149 -11.99 6.35 -3.35
N VAL A 150 -10.78 5.86 -3.66
CA VAL A 150 -9.65 5.87 -2.70
C VAL A 150 -9.07 7.27 -2.55
N LEU A 151 -8.87 8.01 -3.65
CA LEU A 151 -8.22 9.32 -3.61
C LEU A 151 -9.04 10.38 -2.89
N VAL A 152 -10.37 10.36 -2.95
CA VAL A 152 -11.22 11.34 -2.26
C VAL A 152 -10.95 11.39 -0.75
N PRO A 153 -11.08 10.30 0.02
CA PRO A 153 -10.75 10.31 1.44
C PRO A 153 -9.26 10.55 1.70
N SER A 154 -8.35 10.09 0.82
CA SER A 154 -6.92 10.36 0.99
C SER A 154 -6.56 11.83 0.85
N VAL A 155 -7.08 12.52 -0.17
CA VAL A 155 -6.84 13.95 -0.39
C VAL A 155 -7.49 14.76 0.72
N TYR A 156 -8.71 14.41 1.13
CA TYR A 156 -9.35 15.03 2.29
C TYR A 156 -8.49 14.88 3.55
N ALA A 157 -8.03 13.65 3.83
CA ALA A 157 -7.24 13.34 5.01
C ALA A 157 -5.94 14.16 5.09
N LEU A 158 -5.29 14.38 3.94
CA LEU A 158 -4.11 15.22 3.83
C LEU A 158 -4.46 16.72 3.92
N ALA A 159 -5.42 17.18 3.12
CA ALA A 159 -5.69 18.60 2.96
C ALA A 159 -6.27 19.25 4.24
N ALA A 160 -7.18 18.56 4.92
CA ALA A 160 -7.87 19.14 6.07
C ALA A 160 -7.04 19.08 7.36
N HIS A 161 -6.05 18.18 7.47
CA HIS A 161 -5.40 17.88 8.74
C HIS A 161 -3.90 17.52 8.60
N LEU A 162 -3.22 18.22 7.70
CA LEU A 162 -1.79 18.07 7.43
C LEU A 162 -0.86 18.25 8.67
N PRO A 163 -1.24 18.90 9.80
CA PRO A 163 -0.44 18.88 11.04
C PRO A 163 -0.66 17.61 11.88
N ARG A 164 0.43 16.95 12.30
CA ARG A 164 0.39 15.69 13.09
C ARG A 164 -0.26 15.80 14.48
N SER A 165 -0.51 17.01 14.97
CA SER A 165 -0.94 17.28 16.35
C SER A 165 -2.38 16.87 16.67
N GLU A 166 -3.23 16.65 15.67
CA GLU A 166 -4.67 16.38 15.86
C GLU A 166 -5.08 14.93 15.57
N TRP A 167 -4.09 14.02 15.49
CA TRP A 167 -4.18 12.54 15.52
C TRP A 167 -5.47 11.93 16.11
N ASN A 168 -5.86 12.40 17.29
CA ASN A 168 -6.88 11.77 18.12
C ASN A 168 -8.19 12.55 18.24
N ALA A 169 -8.31 13.75 17.65
CA ALA A 169 -9.39 14.67 17.99
C ALA A 169 -10.69 14.47 17.19
N HIS A 170 -10.62 13.99 15.93
CA HIS A 170 -11.80 13.94 15.06
C HIS A 170 -11.86 12.64 14.21
N HIS A 171 -13.00 11.95 14.20
CA HIS A 171 -13.27 10.73 13.42
C HIS A 171 -13.92 11.02 12.06
N ASP A 172 -13.83 12.25 11.57
CA ASP A 172 -14.40 12.69 10.29
C ASP A 172 -13.85 11.88 9.10
N ASP A 173 -12.56 11.54 9.08
CA ASP A 173 -12.00 10.70 8.01
C ASP A 173 -12.50 9.26 8.04
N ASP A 174 -12.75 8.72 9.23
CA ASP A 174 -13.25 7.36 9.38
C ASP A 174 -14.65 7.27 8.75
N TRP A 175 -15.48 8.28 8.98
CA TRP A 175 -16.81 8.38 8.35
C TRP A 175 -16.73 8.60 6.84
N LEU A 176 -15.83 9.47 6.37
CA LEU A 176 -15.65 9.68 4.93
C LEU A 176 -15.15 8.41 4.23
N THR A 177 -14.22 7.69 4.85
CA THR A 177 -13.69 6.43 4.34
C THR A 177 -14.76 5.34 4.34
N LEU A 178 -15.58 5.27 5.40
CA LEU A 178 -16.72 4.37 5.44
C LEU A 178 -17.75 4.69 4.35
N ALA A 179 -18.07 5.96 4.14
CA ALA A 179 -18.96 6.40 3.07
C ALA A 179 -18.38 6.04 1.69
N ALA A 180 -17.08 6.22 1.48
CA ALA A 180 -16.38 5.81 0.26
C ALA A 180 -16.45 4.28 0.06
N PHE A 181 -16.25 3.49 1.11
CA PHE A 181 -16.37 2.03 1.06
C PHE A 181 -17.78 1.58 0.67
N VAL A 182 -18.81 2.17 1.28
CA VAL A 182 -20.22 1.88 0.96
C VAL A 182 -20.52 2.30 -0.48
N ALA A 183 -20.09 3.49 -0.90
CA ALA A 183 -20.28 3.98 -2.27
C ALA A 183 -19.62 3.05 -3.30
N LEU A 184 -18.38 2.60 -3.06
CA LEU A 184 -17.69 1.67 -3.93
C LEU A 184 -18.41 0.33 -4.02
N THR A 185 -18.89 -0.18 -2.89
CA THR A 185 -19.67 -1.41 -2.81
C THR A 185 -20.95 -1.31 -3.64
N LEU A 186 -21.69 -0.20 -3.50
CA LEU A 186 -22.92 0.05 -4.26
C LEU A 186 -22.63 0.16 -5.77
N VAL A 187 -21.62 0.94 -6.16
CA VAL A 187 -21.23 1.09 -7.56
C VAL A 187 -20.82 -0.24 -8.16
N MET A 188 -20.02 -1.04 -7.45
CA MET A 188 -19.65 -2.39 -7.86
C MET A 188 -20.88 -3.25 -8.14
N TYR A 189 -21.83 -3.33 -7.20
CA TYR A 189 -23.04 -4.14 -7.40
C TYR A 189 -23.94 -3.61 -8.53
N VAL A 190 -24.03 -2.30 -8.70
CA VAL A 190 -24.79 -1.68 -9.80
C VAL A 190 -24.15 -2.02 -11.15
N GLU A 191 -22.83 -1.88 -11.29
CA GLU A 191 -22.14 -2.24 -12.54
C GLU A 191 -22.26 -3.74 -12.85
N ILE A 192 -22.12 -4.58 -11.83
CA ILE A 192 -22.32 -6.03 -11.95
C ILE A 192 -23.72 -6.36 -12.46
N ARG A 193 -24.78 -5.73 -11.89
CA ARG A 193 -26.16 -5.95 -12.32
C ARG A 193 -26.41 -5.45 -13.75
N ARG A 194 -25.85 -4.29 -14.12
CA ARG A 194 -26.01 -3.70 -15.45
C ARG A 194 -25.27 -4.45 -16.55
N ALA A 195 -24.16 -5.09 -16.22
CA ALA A 195 -23.38 -5.86 -17.20
C ALA A 195 -24.10 -7.12 -17.70
N GLY A 196 -25.18 -7.57 -17.04
CA GLY A 196 -25.98 -8.73 -17.42
C GLY A 196 -25.23 -10.08 -17.36
N ARG A 197 -23.93 -10.07 -17.08
CA ARG A 197 -23.10 -11.25 -16.88
C ARG A 197 -23.35 -11.82 -15.49
N ARG A 198 -23.32 -13.16 -15.37
CA ARG A 198 -23.29 -13.79 -14.05
C ARG A 198 -22.06 -13.25 -13.32
N PRO A 199 -22.22 -12.57 -12.17
CA PRO A 199 -21.08 -12.05 -11.45
C PRO A 199 -20.28 -13.24 -10.97
N ASP A 200 -18.98 -13.19 -11.15
CA ASP A 200 -18.11 -14.18 -10.54
C ASP A 200 -18.36 -14.21 -9.03
N ALA A 201 -18.39 -15.42 -8.46
CA ALA A 201 -18.77 -15.61 -7.06
C ALA A 201 -17.91 -14.78 -6.11
N TYR A 202 -16.64 -14.54 -6.43
CA TYR A 202 -15.71 -13.77 -5.60
C TYR A 202 -16.10 -12.27 -5.51
N LEU A 203 -16.61 -11.63 -6.58
CA LEU A 203 -17.03 -10.21 -6.52
C LEU A 203 -18.22 -10.01 -5.57
N LYS A 204 -19.07 -11.03 -5.42
CA LYS A 204 -20.23 -10.94 -4.52
C LYS A 204 -19.83 -10.91 -3.05
N ILE A 205 -18.76 -11.61 -2.71
CA ILE A 205 -18.22 -11.69 -1.35
C ILE A 205 -17.07 -10.71 -1.11
N ALA A 206 -16.62 -9.97 -2.13
CA ALA A 206 -15.50 -9.05 -2.04
C ALA A 206 -15.61 -8.03 -0.89
N PRO A 207 -16.78 -7.39 -0.62
CA PRO A 207 -16.90 -6.45 0.51
C PRO A 207 -16.76 -7.15 1.86
N VAL A 208 -17.24 -8.40 1.96
CA VAL A 208 -17.11 -9.21 3.18
C VAL A 208 -15.65 -9.57 3.41
N ILE A 209 -14.95 -10.05 2.38
CA ILE A 209 -13.51 -10.37 2.46
C ILE A 209 -12.71 -9.13 2.83
N ALA A 210 -13.00 -7.99 2.18
CA ALA A 210 -12.31 -6.73 2.39
C ALA A 210 -12.40 -6.25 3.84
N VAL A 211 -13.49 -6.54 4.56
CA VAL A 211 -13.65 -6.20 5.98
C VAL A 211 -13.09 -7.30 6.89
N ALA A 212 -13.36 -8.57 6.58
CA ALA A 212 -12.99 -9.70 7.43
C ALA A 212 -11.47 -9.88 7.53
N VAL A 213 -10.74 -9.70 6.43
CA VAL A 213 -9.27 -9.91 6.40
C VAL A 213 -8.54 -8.90 7.29
N PRO A 214 -8.76 -7.58 7.21
CA PRO A 214 -8.13 -6.62 8.12
C PRO A 214 -8.54 -6.79 9.58
N ILE A 215 -9.78 -7.17 9.87
CA ILE A 215 -10.22 -7.48 11.24
C ILE A 215 -9.39 -8.64 11.81
N LEU A 216 -9.29 -9.73 11.06
CA LEU A 216 -8.51 -10.90 11.47
C LEU A 216 -7.04 -10.54 11.69
N LEU A 217 -6.46 -9.75 10.78
CA LEU A 217 -5.08 -9.29 10.87
C LEU A 217 -4.85 -8.46 12.13
N ILE A 218 -5.72 -7.48 12.42
CA ILE A 218 -5.57 -6.66 13.63
C ILE A 218 -5.73 -7.50 14.89
N ILE A 219 -6.71 -8.40 14.95
CA ILE A 219 -6.89 -9.26 16.13
C ILE A 219 -5.62 -10.07 16.39
N ALA A 220 -5.02 -10.65 15.33
CA ALA A 220 -3.78 -11.39 15.44
C ALA A 220 -2.59 -10.51 15.87
N MET A 221 -2.44 -9.31 15.31
CA MET A 221 -1.33 -8.40 15.61
C MET A 221 -1.44 -7.76 17.00
N ALA A 222 -2.60 -7.19 17.33
CA ALA A 222 -2.85 -6.47 18.57
C ALA A 222 -2.90 -7.40 19.79
N PHE A 223 -3.63 -8.52 19.69
CA PHE A 223 -3.84 -9.41 20.84
C PHE A 223 -2.93 -10.65 20.83
N GLY A 224 -2.63 -11.20 19.65
CA GLY A 224 -1.75 -12.36 19.52
C GLY A 224 -0.27 -11.99 19.70
N PHE A 225 0.24 -11.12 18.84
CA PHE A 225 1.65 -10.71 18.85
C PHE A 225 1.97 -9.55 19.79
N ARG A 226 0.94 -8.93 20.40
CA ARG A 226 1.08 -7.71 21.24
C ARG A 226 1.86 -6.60 20.54
N GLN A 227 1.73 -6.51 19.22
CA GLN A 227 2.31 -5.43 18.44
C GLN A 227 1.44 -4.18 18.58
N ASN A 228 2.08 -3.01 18.67
CA ASN A 228 1.40 -1.73 18.77
C ASN A 228 0.84 -1.32 17.39
N VAL A 229 -0.20 -2.03 16.95
CA VAL A 229 -0.95 -1.82 15.71
C VAL A 229 -2.43 -1.86 16.09
N PRO A 230 -3.26 -0.90 15.65
CA PRO A 230 -3.00 0.21 14.73
C PRO A 230 -2.40 1.48 15.38
N ASN A 231 -1.81 2.34 14.54
CA ASN A 231 -1.18 3.62 14.94
C ASN A 231 -2.16 4.63 15.59
N ARG A 232 -3.46 4.45 15.33
CA ARG A 232 -4.57 5.25 15.89
C ARG A 232 -5.71 4.31 16.26
N THR A 233 -6.30 4.53 17.44
CA THR A 233 -7.56 3.89 17.83
C THR A 233 -8.72 4.55 17.04
N GLY A 234 -9.11 3.93 15.93
CA GLY A 234 -10.19 4.43 15.06
C GLY A 234 -11.58 3.91 15.44
N LEU A 235 -12.60 4.29 14.68
CA LEU A 235 -14.03 3.96 14.94
C LEU A 235 -14.31 2.47 15.20
N VAL A 236 -13.63 1.58 14.47
CA VAL A 236 -13.88 0.13 14.55
C VAL A 236 -12.99 -0.49 15.60
N PHE A 237 -11.70 -0.16 15.59
CA PHE A 237 -10.75 -0.73 16.54
C PHE A 237 -11.07 -0.36 17.99
N GLN A 238 -11.54 0.86 18.27
CA GLN A 238 -11.93 1.28 19.61
C GLN A 238 -12.97 0.35 20.25
N LYS A 239 -13.95 -0.13 19.45
CA LYS A 239 -14.98 -1.04 19.93
C LYS A 239 -14.42 -2.43 20.21
N ILE A 240 -13.51 -2.91 19.36
CA ILE A 240 -12.84 -4.20 19.54
C ILE A 240 -12.01 -4.16 20.83
N GLU A 241 -11.22 -3.10 21.01
CA GLU A 241 -10.41 -2.88 22.20
C GLU A 241 -11.26 -2.81 23.47
N TYR A 242 -12.34 -2.03 23.44
CA TYR A 242 -13.30 -1.94 24.54
C TYR A 242 -13.85 -3.31 24.94
N HIS A 243 -14.39 -4.08 23.99
CA HIS A 243 -14.95 -5.39 24.29
C HIS A 243 -13.90 -6.39 24.75
N TYR A 244 -12.67 -6.32 24.24
CA TYR A 244 -11.59 -7.16 24.71
C TYR A 244 -11.25 -6.87 26.18
N TYR A 245 -11.02 -5.61 26.54
CA TYR A 245 -10.60 -5.25 27.91
C TYR A 245 -11.73 -5.24 28.94
N VAL A 246 -12.96 -4.91 28.53
CA VAL A 246 -14.10 -4.77 29.45
C VAL A 246 -14.92 -6.04 29.54
N THR A 247 -15.06 -6.80 28.45
CA THR A 247 -15.93 -7.99 28.41
C THR A 247 -15.12 -9.29 28.46
N ILE A 248 -14.18 -9.47 27.53
CA ILE A 248 -13.52 -10.77 27.31
C ILE A 248 -12.45 -11.04 28.36
N LYS A 249 -11.53 -10.10 28.58
CA LYS A 249 -10.40 -10.28 29.50
C LYS A 249 -10.86 -10.52 30.95
N PRO A 250 -11.86 -9.78 31.50
CA PRO A 250 -12.37 -10.06 32.84
C PRO A 250 -13.10 -11.40 32.92
N TRP A 251 -13.82 -11.79 31.85
CA TRP A 251 -14.46 -13.11 31.79
C TRP A 251 -13.44 -14.27 31.78
N LEU A 252 -12.33 -14.11 31.05
CA LEU A 252 -11.22 -15.07 31.05
C LEU A 252 -10.51 -15.13 32.41
N ALA A 253 -10.24 -13.96 33.03
CA ALA A 253 -9.61 -13.89 34.34
C ALA A 253 -10.50 -14.40 35.48
N GLY A 254 -11.83 -14.28 35.35
CA GLY A 254 -12.82 -14.79 36.30
C GLY A 254 -12.94 -16.31 36.35
N LYS A 255 -12.25 -17.05 35.48
CA LYS A 255 -12.15 -18.53 35.54
C LYS A 255 -10.98 -19.05 36.39
N ASP A 256 -9.98 -18.23 36.66
CA ASP A 256 -8.80 -18.61 37.47
C ASP A 256 -8.88 -18.13 38.94
N GLY A 257 -10.03 -17.56 39.33
CA GLY A 257 -10.26 -16.95 40.65
C GLY A 257 -11.25 -17.69 41.55
N ARG A 258 -11.53 -18.97 41.28
CA ARG A 258 -12.25 -19.87 42.20
C ARG A 258 -11.55 -21.22 42.28
#